data_AF-A0A3C1YPH6-F1
#
_entry.id   AF-A0A3C1YPH6-F1
#
_cell.length_a   1.000
_cell.length_b   1.000
_cell.length_c   1.000
_cell.angle_alpha   90.00
_cell.angle_beta   90.00
_cell.angle_gamma   90.00
#
_symmetry.space_group_name_H-M   'P 1'
#
loop_
_entity.id
_entity.type
_entity.pdbx_description
1 polymer ?
#
loop_
_entity_poly.entity_id
_entity_poly.type
_entity_poly.pdbx_seq_one_letter_code
_entity_poly.pdbx_strand_id
1 'polypeptide(L)'
;AIIPKVKGEEDKVGSGLHTLHEEDPTFIYKVDPEIRQTVVSGQGELHLAIIIRRLKDKFGVDVNLIEPRIPFRETIKGVAEDVEFKHKKQSGGRGQYGHVHIKIEPRKRGEGFEFEDAVVGGVVPGKFIPAVERGVTDTLEHGIIAGYRVIDVKVTLFDGSYHDVDS
;
A
#
# COMPACT_ATOMS: atom_id res chain seq x y z
N ALA A 1 -9.21 -10.65 13.98
CA ALA A 1 -8.05 -11.29 13.34
C ALA A 1 -7.60 -12.49 14.17
N ILE A 2 -6.99 -13.47 13.52
CA ILE A 2 -6.45 -14.66 14.18
C ILE A 2 -4.93 -14.62 14.19
N ILE A 3 -4.32 -15.08 15.28
CA ILE A 3 -2.87 -15.23 15.38
C ILE A 3 -2.58 -16.63 15.97
N PRO A 4 -1.74 -17.45 15.32
CA PRO A 4 -1.33 -18.73 15.89
C PRO A 4 -0.51 -18.50 17.18
N LYS A 5 -0.73 -19.31 18.21
CA LYS A 5 0.09 -19.25 19.43
C LYS A 5 1.53 -19.64 19.19
N VAL A 6 1.77 -20.53 18.23
CA VAL A 6 3.09 -21.09 17.91
C VAL A 6 3.54 -20.55 16.55
N LYS A 7 4.73 -19.96 16.51
CA LYS A 7 5.36 -19.53 15.26
C LYS A 7 5.71 -20.76 14.41
N GLY A 8 5.30 -20.78 13.15
CA GLY A 8 5.52 -21.91 12.23
C GLY A 8 4.28 -22.81 11.99
N GLU A 9 3.14 -22.52 12.62
CA GLU A 9 1.87 -23.19 12.32
C GLU A 9 0.96 -22.41 11.37
N GLU A 10 1.47 -21.34 10.75
CA GLU A 10 0.71 -20.45 9.85
C GLU A 10 0.15 -21.21 8.63
N ASP A 11 0.92 -22.11 8.02
CA ASP A 11 0.47 -22.93 6.89
C ASP A 11 -0.67 -23.90 7.26
N LYS A 12 -0.61 -24.47 8.46
CA LYS A 12 -1.68 -25.34 8.97
C LYS A 12 -2.94 -24.55 9.28
N VAL A 13 -2.79 -23.34 9.84
CA VAL A 13 -3.91 -22.43 10.05
C VAL A 13 -4.56 -22.06 8.72
N GLY A 14 -3.76 -21.66 7.72
CA GLY A 14 -4.27 -21.32 6.39
C GLY A 14 -5.03 -22.48 5.74
N SER A 15 -4.48 -23.69 5.78
CA SER A 15 -5.13 -24.89 5.25
C SER A 15 -6.41 -25.24 6.01
N GLY A 16 -6.39 -25.15 7.35
CA GLY A 16 -7.55 -25.44 8.18
C GLY A 16 -8.70 -24.46 7.98
N LEU A 17 -8.41 -23.17 7.81
CA LEU A 17 -9.42 -22.16 7.49
C LEU A 17 -10.05 -22.39 6.13
N HIS A 18 -9.27 -22.84 5.15
CA HIS A 18 -9.78 -23.16 3.82
C HIS A 18 -10.81 -24.29 3.89
N THR A 19 -10.47 -25.41 4.53
CA THR A 19 -11.41 -26.53 4.71
C THR A 19 -12.64 -26.11 5.51
N LEU A 20 -12.48 -25.31 6.57
CA LEU A 20 -13.61 -24.82 7.36
C LEU A 20 -14.53 -23.88 6.58
N HIS A 21 -13.97 -23.09 5.65
CA HIS A 21 -14.74 -22.25 4.72
C HIS A 21 -15.52 -23.09 3.71
N GLU A 22 -14.95 -24.19 3.22
CA GLU A 22 -15.66 -25.13 2.34
C GLU A 22 -16.80 -25.86 3.05
N GLU A 23 -16.62 -26.21 4.33
CA GLU A 23 -17.67 -26.84 5.15
C GLU A 23 -18.79 -25.86 5.55
N ASP A 24 -18.45 -24.60 5.80
CA ASP A 24 -19.39 -23.54 6.18
C ASP A 24 -19.12 -22.25 5.37
N PRO A 25 -19.89 -21.98 4.30
CA PRO A 25 -19.70 -20.80 3.47
C PRO A 25 -20.09 -19.49 4.17
N THR A 26 -20.70 -19.54 5.36
CA THR A 26 -21.02 -18.35 6.15
C THR A 26 -19.83 -17.84 6.95
N PHE A 27 -18.81 -18.68 7.13
CA PHE A 27 -17.51 -18.28 7.68
C PHE A 27 -16.65 -17.75 6.53
N ILE A 28 -16.15 -16.52 6.62
CA ILE A 28 -15.30 -15.93 5.58
C ILE A 28 -13.95 -15.59 6.21
N TYR A 29 -12.87 -16.00 5.57
CA TYR A 29 -11.53 -15.55 5.94
C TYR A 29 -10.92 -14.76 4.80
N LYS A 30 -10.17 -13.72 5.14
CA LYS A 30 -9.42 -12.89 4.21
C LYS A 30 -8.05 -12.61 4.79
N VAL A 31 -7.02 -12.72 3.96
CA VAL A 31 -5.68 -12.27 4.32
C VAL A 31 -5.54 -10.85 3.80
N ASP A 32 -5.36 -9.89 4.72
CA ASP A 32 -5.14 -8.49 4.35
C ASP A 32 -3.62 -8.25 4.20
N PRO A 33 -3.13 -7.96 2.97
CA PRO A 33 -1.71 -7.80 2.69
C PRO A 33 -1.11 -6.55 3.35
N GLU A 34 -1.91 -5.49 3.54
CA GLU A 34 -1.46 -4.22 4.14
C GLU A 34 -1.12 -4.37 5.62
N ILE A 35 -1.97 -5.06 6.40
CA ILE A 35 -1.74 -5.29 7.83
C ILE A 35 -1.01 -6.60 8.12
N ARG A 36 -0.85 -7.47 7.11
CA ARG A 36 -0.31 -8.84 7.22
C ARG A 36 -1.01 -9.65 8.30
N GLN A 37 -2.34 -9.55 8.34
CA GLN A 37 -3.18 -10.30 9.29
C GLN A 37 -4.23 -11.09 8.54
N THR A 38 -4.55 -12.27 9.08
CA THR A 38 -5.70 -13.04 8.65
C THR A 38 -6.93 -12.57 9.44
N VAL A 39 -7.85 -11.91 8.75
CA VAL A 39 -9.13 -11.47 9.29
C VAL A 39 -10.15 -12.56 9.03
N VAL A 40 -10.86 -12.94 10.09
CA VAL A 40 -11.94 -13.92 10.03
C VAL A 40 -13.25 -13.22 10.36
N SER A 41 -14.29 -13.55 9.60
CA SER A 41 -15.64 -13.02 9.73
C SER A 41 -16.61 -14.19 9.88
N GLY A 42 -17.54 -14.05 10.80
CA GLY A 42 -18.58 -15.05 11.03
C GLY A 42 -19.87 -14.36 11.45
N GLN A 43 -20.95 -15.13 11.58
CA GLN A 43 -22.28 -14.62 11.92
C GLN A 43 -22.37 -14.03 13.34
N GLY A 44 -21.42 -14.33 14.21
CA GLY A 44 -21.34 -13.80 15.56
C GLY A 44 -20.20 -14.41 16.36
N GLU A 45 -20.04 -13.96 17.61
CA GLU A 45 -18.97 -14.41 18.51
C GLU A 45 -19.02 -15.92 18.76
N LEU A 46 -20.22 -16.48 18.98
CA LEU A 46 -20.40 -17.93 19.19
C LEU A 46 -19.95 -18.74 17.98
N HIS A 47 -20.25 -18.26 16.76
CA HIS A 47 -19.84 -18.93 15.53
C HIS A 47 -18.30 -18.94 15.46
N LEU A 48 -17.63 -17.81 15.70
CA LEU A 48 -16.16 -17.74 15.71
C LEU A 48 -15.54 -18.67 16.77
N ALA A 49 -16.14 -18.76 17.96
CA ALA A 49 -15.68 -19.66 19.03
C ALA A 49 -15.76 -21.14 18.64
N ILE A 50 -16.84 -21.54 17.95
CA ILE A 50 -17.01 -22.93 17.45
C ILE A 50 -15.97 -23.24 16.36
N ILE A 51 -15.73 -22.30 15.44
CA ILE A 51 -14.73 -22.46 14.37
C ILE A 51 -13.32 -22.66 14.94
N ILE A 52 -12.94 -21.88 15.96
CA ILE A 52 -11.63 -22.03 16.62
C ILE A 52 -11.50 -23.38 17.31
N ARG A 53 -12.57 -23.82 17.99
CA ARG A 53 -12.60 -25.14 18.60
C ARG A 53 -12.44 -26.25 17.56
N ARG A 54 -13.15 -26.16 16.43
CA ARG A 54 -13.00 -27.11 15.31
C ARG A 54 -11.60 -27.11 14.73
N LEU A 55 -10.97 -25.93 14.59
CA LEU A 55 -9.59 -25.80 14.12
C LEU A 55 -8.62 -26.55 15.06
N LYS A 56 -8.84 -26.43 16.37
CA LYS A 56 -8.07 -27.17 17.40
C LYS A 56 -8.34 -28.67 17.37
N ASP A 57 -9.60 -29.09 17.29
CA ASP A 57 -9.99 -30.51 17.31
C ASP A 57 -9.53 -31.27 16.04
N LYS A 58 -9.65 -30.64 14.85
CA LYS A 58 -9.29 -31.28 13.57
C LYS A 58 -7.82 -31.14 13.19
N PHE A 59 -7.24 -29.95 13.38
CA PHE A 59 -5.89 -29.62 12.90
C PHE A 59 -4.85 -29.51 14.02
N GLY A 60 -5.28 -29.58 15.29
CA GLY A 60 -4.39 -29.52 16.44
C GLY A 60 -3.77 -28.14 16.68
N VAL A 61 -4.26 -27.09 16.01
CA VAL A 61 -3.67 -25.75 16.08
C VAL A 61 -4.44 -24.87 17.05
N ASP A 62 -3.71 -24.18 17.93
CA ASP A 62 -4.28 -23.23 18.89
C ASP A 62 -4.07 -21.79 18.41
N VAL A 63 -5.18 -21.07 18.18
CA VAL A 63 -5.20 -19.70 17.66
C VAL A 63 -5.85 -18.75 18.67
N ASN A 64 -5.35 -17.52 18.75
CA ASN A 64 -5.97 -16.44 19.51
C ASN A 64 -6.75 -15.51 18.59
N LEU A 65 -7.92 -15.06 19.06
CA LEU A 65 -8.62 -13.92 18.47
C LEU A 65 -8.09 -12.62 19.04
N ILE A 66 -7.78 -11.69 18.15
CA ILE A 66 -7.48 -10.30 18.49
C ILE A 66 -8.34 -9.37 17.64
N GLU A 67 -8.55 -8.16 18.11
CA GLU A 67 -9.18 -7.12 17.31
C GLU A 67 -8.33 -6.84 16.06
N PRO A 68 -8.92 -6.84 14.85
CA PRO A 68 -8.19 -6.56 13.63
C PRO A 68 -7.66 -5.12 13.66
N ARG A 69 -6.43 -4.93 13.18
CA ARG A 69 -5.88 -3.58 13.03
C ARG A 69 -6.61 -2.86 11.90
N ILE A 70 -6.90 -1.57 12.12
CA ILE A 70 -7.49 -0.72 11.11
C ILE A 70 -6.36 -0.23 10.19
N PRO A 71 -6.44 -0.47 8.86
CA PRO A 71 -5.50 0.14 7.91
C PRO A 71 -5.81 1.63 7.83
N PHE A 72 -5.09 2.43 8.61
CA PHE A 72 -5.15 3.87 8.48
C PHE A 72 -4.61 4.29 7.12
N ARG A 73 -5.01 5.48 6.68
CA ARG A 73 -4.54 6.09 5.44
C ARG A 73 -4.07 7.50 5.73
N GLU A 74 -3.03 7.92 5.03
CA GLU A 74 -2.47 9.26 5.16
C GLU A 74 -3.01 10.16 4.06
N THR A 75 -3.16 11.46 4.35
CA THR A 75 -3.48 12.47 3.35
C THR A 75 -2.91 13.81 3.80
N ILE A 76 -2.68 14.72 2.87
CA ILE A 76 -2.16 16.06 3.16
C ILE A 76 -3.32 17.02 3.42
N LYS A 77 -3.03 18.15 4.08
CA LYS A 77 -4.01 19.23 4.31
C LYS A 77 -3.65 20.52 3.61
N GLY A 78 -2.34 20.76 3.42
CA GLY A 78 -1.81 21.94 2.75
C GLY A 78 -1.50 21.65 1.30
N VAL A 79 -1.53 22.70 0.49
CA VAL A 79 -1.00 22.68 -0.88
C VAL A 79 0.49 23.00 -0.81
N ALA A 80 1.30 22.20 -1.50
CA ALA A 80 2.70 22.48 -1.75
C ALA A 80 2.85 22.88 -3.22
N GLU A 81 3.05 24.17 -3.50
CA GLU A 81 3.01 24.70 -4.87
C GLU A 81 4.29 24.47 -5.66
N ASP A 82 5.46 24.54 -5.01
CA ASP A 82 6.75 24.41 -5.66
C ASP A 82 7.65 23.48 -4.83
N VAL A 83 7.66 22.19 -5.22
CA VAL A 83 8.55 21.19 -4.63
C VAL A 83 9.56 20.80 -5.70
N GLU A 84 10.81 21.26 -5.53
CA GLU A 84 11.93 20.87 -6.38
C GLU A 84 12.57 19.57 -5.87
N PHE A 85 12.88 18.66 -6.80
CA PHE A 85 13.73 17.52 -6.49
C PHE A 85 14.74 17.28 -7.60
N LYS A 86 16.02 17.32 -7.22
CA LYS A 86 17.16 17.09 -8.12
C LYS A 86 17.92 15.85 -7.72
N HIS A 87 17.79 14.81 -8.52
CA HIS A 87 18.63 13.63 -8.49
C HIS A 87 19.83 13.81 -9.42
N LYS A 88 21.04 13.91 -8.87
CA LYS A 88 22.29 13.93 -9.65
C LYS A 88 23.28 12.95 -9.06
N LYS A 89 23.56 11.85 -9.76
CA LYS A 89 24.59 10.88 -9.39
C LYS A 89 25.52 10.63 -10.56
N GLN A 90 26.80 10.97 -10.37
CA GLN A 90 27.84 10.81 -11.39
C GLN A 90 28.90 9.85 -10.84
N SER A 91 28.77 8.57 -11.17
CA SER A 91 29.74 7.53 -10.80
C SER A 91 30.44 7.00 -12.06
N GLY A 92 31.51 7.65 -12.49
CA GLY A 92 32.54 7.14 -13.44
C GLY A 92 32.10 6.63 -14.83
N GLY A 93 30.80 6.58 -15.13
CA GLY A 93 30.17 6.07 -16.36
C GLY A 93 28.89 6.86 -16.69
N ARG A 94 27.84 6.21 -17.26
CA ARG A 94 26.52 6.86 -17.50
C ARG A 94 26.02 7.50 -16.20
N GLY A 95 25.90 8.82 -16.16
CA GLY A 95 25.34 9.53 -15.02
C GLY A 95 23.83 9.30 -14.94
N GLN A 96 23.28 9.56 -13.76
CA GLN A 96 21.84 9.65 -13.53
C GLN A 96 21.53 11.10 -13.21
N TYR A 97 20.66 11.71 -14.01
CA TYR A 97 20.17 13.07 -13.82
C TYR A 97 18.65 13.09 -13.97
N GLY A 98 17.97 13.54 -12.93
CA GLY A 98 16.55 13.85 -12.95
C GLY A 98 16.28 15.09 -12.15
N HIS A 99 15.61 16.08 -12.74
CA HIS A 99 15.19 17.28 -12.04
C HIS A 99 13.71 17.51 -12.34
N VAL A 100 12.89 17.57 -11.29
CA VAL A 100 11.43 17.73 -11.42
C VAL A 100 10.93 18.76 -10.40
N HIS A 101 9.98 19.57 -10.84
CA HIS A 101 9.18 20.45 -10.00
C HIS A 101 7.75 19.95 -10.01
N ILE A 102 7.25 19.62 -8.82
CA ILE A 102 5.91 19.11 -8.65
C ILE A 102 5.11 20.01 -7.71
N LYS A 103 3.83 20.12 -8.02
CA LYS A 103 2.81 20.69 -7.16
C LYS A 103 2.00 19.55 -6.55
N ILE A 104 1.79 19.57 -5.25
CA ILE A 104 1.04 18.54 -4.53
C ILE A 104 -0.14 19.21 -3.82
N GLU A 105 -1.35 18.76 -4.11
CA GLU A 105 -2.59 19.32 -3.58
C GLU A 105 -3.46 18.22 -2.96
N PRO A 106 -4.12 18.48 -1.82
CA PRO A 106 -5.09 17.55 -1.28
C PRO A 106 -6.33 17.49 -2.15
N ARG A 107 -6.87 16.29 -2.34
CA ARG A 107 -8.17 16.07 -2.98
C ARG A 107 -9.26 15.85 -1.94
N LYS A 108 -10.52 15.82 -2.41
CA LYS A 108 -11.63 15.44 -1.55
C LYS A 108 -11.50 13.96 -1.17
N ARG A 109 -12.05 13.63 -0.01
CA ARG A 109 -12.05 12.25 0.49
C ARG A 109 -12.71 11.30 -0.51
N GLY A 110 -12.00 10.27 -0.93
CA GLY A 110 -12.49 9.25 -1.85
C GLY A 110 -12.27 9.56 -3.33
N GLU A 111 -11.62 10.67 -3.68
CA GLU A 111 -11.22 10.95 -5.07
C GLU A 111 -9.95 10.20 -5.49
N GLY A 112 -9.17 9.67 -4.55
CA GLY A 112 -8.00 8.86 -4.84
C GLY A 112 -6.78 9.67 -5.29
N PHE A 113 -5.88 9.03 -6.03
CA PHE A 113 -4.67 9.65 -6.56
C PHE A 113 -4.92 10.14 -8.00
N GLU A 114 -4.48 11.35 -8.31
CA GLU A 114 -4.46 11.88 -9.67
C GLU A 114 -3.08 12.46 -9.99
N PHE A 115 -2.58 12.10 -11.16
CA PHE A 115 -1.37 12.67 -11.73
C PHE A 115 -1.75 13.53 -12.93
N GLU A 116 -1.30 14.79 -12.93
CA GLU A 116 -1.54 15.74 -14.00
C GLU A 116 -0.21 16.17 -14.62
N ASP A 117 -0.10 16.01 -15.94
CA ASP A 117 1.01 16.53 -16.72
C ASP A 117 0.68 17.95 -17.19
N ALA A 118 1.37 18.94 -16.62
CA ALA A 118 1.29 20.34 -17.00
C ALA A 118 2.63 20.85 -17.55
N VAL A 119 3.52 19.96 -18.00
CA VAL A 119 4.85 20.31 -18.51
C VAL A 119 4.72 21.12 -19.80
N VAL A 120 5.23 22.36 -19.77
CA VAL A 120 5.23 23.26 -20.94
C VAL A 120 6.60 23.28 -21.61
N GLY A 121 6.64 23.32 -22.94
CA GLY A 121 7.88 23.57 -23.69
C GLY A 121 8.86 22.39 -23.77
N GLY A 122 8.48 21.19 -23.34
CA GLY A 122 9.32 19.99 -23.48
C GLY A 122 10.52 19.94 -22.53
N VAL A 123 10.50 20.73 -21.45
CA VAL A 123 11.53 20.76 -20.39
C VAL A 123 11.72 19.40 -19.69
N VAL A 124 10.71 18.53 -19.76
CA VAL A 124 10.82 17.11 -19.47
C VAL A 124 10.33 16.34 -20.72
N PRO A 125 11.17 15.50 -21.34
CA PRO A 125 10.72 14.69 -22.46
C PRO A 125 9.58 13.77 -22.03
N GLY A 126 8.50 13.72 -22.80
CA GLY A 126 7.30 12.95 -22.45
C GLY A 126 7.53 11.44 -22.22
N LYS A 127 8.67 10.91 -22.68
CA LYS A 127 9.11 9.54 -22.42
C LYS A 127 9.43 9.27 -20.94
N PHE A 128 9.78 10.31 -20.17
CA PHE A 128 10.14 10.20 -18.75
C PHE A 128 8.96 10.45 -17.80
N ILE A 129 7.87 11.08 -18.27
CA ILE A 129 6.67 11.35 -17.47
C ILE A 129 6.11 10.07 -16.83
N PRO A 130 5.95 8.94 -17.55
CA PRO A 130 5.47 7.69 -16.93
C PRO A 130 6.46 7.08 -15.93
N ALA A 131 7.74 7.43 -15.99
CA ALA A 131 8.71 7.01 -14.98
C ALA A 131 8.56 7.85 -13.70
N VAL A 132 8.31 9.16 -13.84
CA VAL A 132 8.02 10.07 -12.73
C VAL A 132 6.72 9.68 -12.03
N GLU A 133 5.64 9.47 -12.79
CA GLU A 133 4.34 9.03 -12.24
C GLU A 133 4.46 7.73 -11.45
N ARG A 134 5.21 6.75 -11.96
CA ARG A 134 5.49 5.51 -11.25
C ARG A 134 6.26 5.74 -9.95
N GLY A 135 7.29 6.60 -9.98
CA GLY A 135 8.05 6.95 -8.78
C GLY A 135 7.19 7.64 -7.71
N VAL A 136 6.28 8.52 -8.13
CA VAL A 136 5.30 9.14 -7.24
C VAL A 136 4.36 8.08 -6.66
N THR A 137 3.79 7.21 -7.49
CA THR A 137 2.86 6.16 -7.06
C THR A 137 3.49 5.20 -6.05
N ASP A 138 4.73 4.78 -6.28
CA ASP A 138 5.50 3.91 -5.37
C ASP A 138 5.76 4.59 -4.02
N THR A 139 6.09 5.88 -4.04
CA THR A 139 6.30 6.68 -2.83
C THR A 139 4.99 6.81 -2.03
N LEU A 140 3.84 6.91 -2.70
CA LEU A 140 2.53 7.00 -2.04
C LEU A 140 2.12 5.70 -1.34
N GLU A 141 2.75 4.56 -1.62
CA GLU A 141 2.50 3.32 -0.88
C GLU A 141 3.01 3.40 0.57
N HIS A 142 4.04 4.22 0.83
CA HIS A 142 4.68 4.35 2.14
C HIS A 142 4.65 5.80 2.63
N GLY A 143 3.64 6.15 3.44
CA GLY A 143 3.50 7.48 4.03
C GLY A 143 4.62 7.85 5.02
N ILE A 144 4.78 9.16 5.24
CA ILE A 144 5.90 9.72 6.00
C ILE A 144 5.67 9.63 7.52
N ILE A 145 4.41 9.69 7.98
CA ILE A 145 4.11 9.79 9.41
C ILE A 145 4.09 8.40 10.05
N ALA A 146 3.34 7.47 9.47
CA ALA A 146 3.12 6.15 10.06
C ALA A 146 3.36 5.00 9.06
N GLY A 147 3.86 5.30 7.87
CA GLY A 147 4.13 4.29 6.84
C GLY A 147 2.86 3.75 6.18
N TYR A 148 1.72 4.44 6.34
CA TYR A 148 0.47 4.02 5.71
C TYR A 148 0.34 4.60 4.31
N ARG A 149 -0.44 3.93 3.47
CA ARG A 149 -0.70 4.40 2.11
C ARG A 149 -1.32 5.80 2.12
N VAL A 150 -0.74 6.68 1.32
CA VAL A 150 -1.23 8.04 1.10
C VAL A 150 -2.34 8.02 0.04
N ILE A 151 -3.47 8.66 0.32
CA ILE A 151 -4.61 8.76 -0.58
C ILE A 151 -5.11 10.21 -0.69
N ASP A 152 -6.00 10.44 -1.66
CA ASP A 152 -6.67 11.72 -1.87
C ASP A 152 -5.67 12.86 -2.11
N VAL A 153 -4.75 12.64 -3.04
CA VAL A 153 -3.69 13.59 -3.40
C VAL A 153 -3.63 13.76 -4.91
N LYS A 154 -3.48 15.00 -5.36
CA LYS A 154 -3.20 15.36 -6.74
C LYS A 154 -1.75 15.79 -6.85
N VAL A 155 -1.03 15.22 -7.80
CA VAL A 155 0.34 15.62 -8.13
C VAL A 155 0.36 16.17 -9.55
N THR A 156 0.71 17.44 -9.69
CA THR A 156 0.86 18.10 -10.97
C THR A 156 2.34 18.32 -11.26
N LEU A 157 2.86 17.72 -12.33
CA LEU A 157 4.21 17.97 -12.82
C LEU A 157 4.17 19.16 -13.78
N PHE A 158 4.80 20.27 -13.44
CA PHE A 158 4.70 21.50 -14.24
C PHE A 158 6.05 21.97 -14.81
N ASP A 159 7.16 21.66 -14.14
CA ASP A 159 8.49 22.06 -14.59
C ASP A 159 9.55 21.00 -14.23
N GLY A 160 10.74 21.14 -14.78
CA GLY A 160 11.85 20.22 -14.56
C GLY A 160 13.05 20.55 -15.42
N SER A 161 14.04 19.67 -15.37
CA SER A 161 15.18 19.74 -16.28
C SER A 161 15.66 18.34 -16.61
N TYR A 162 16.12 18.17 -17.85
CA TYR A 162 16.77 16.95 -18.29
C TYR A 162 18.19 17.24 -18.79
N HIS A 163 19.03 16.21 -18.77
CA HIS A 163 20.38 16.27 -19.33
C HIS A 163 20.50 15.22 -20.44
N ASP A 164 20.83 15.64 -21.65
CA ASP A 164 20.77 14.81 -22.87
C ASP A 164 21.59 13.51 -22.80
N VAL A 165 22.64 13.48 -21.98
CA VAL A 165 23.58 12.36 -21.86
C VAL A 165 23.34 11.50 -20.60
N ASP A 166 22.68 12.05 -19.57
CA ASP A 166 22.58 11.46 -18.23
C ASP A 166 21.13 11.25 -17.73
N SER A 167 20.11 11.64 -18.52
CA SER A 167 18.68 11.45 -18.21
C SER A 167 18.06 10.22 -18.86
#